data_AF-A0A5E6NUG7-F1
#
_entry.id   AF-A0A5E6NUG7-F1
#
_cell.length_a   1.000
_cell.length_b   1.000
_cell.length_c   1.000
_cell.angle_alpha   90.00
_cell.angle_beta   90.00
_cell.angle_gamma   90.00
#
_symmetry.space_group_name_H-M   'P 1'
#
loop_
_entity.id
_entity.type
_entity.pdbx_description
1 polymer ?
#
loop_
_entity_poly.entity_id
_entity_poly.type
_entity_poly.pdbx_seq_one_letter_code
_entity_poly.pdbx_strand_id
1 'polypeptide(L)' 'MSKKQKLLDKFLRNPISKTLTFDELETLLISLGFEKIDGAGSRIKFFNKEKDSLINLHNLIRVKF' A
#
# COMPACT_ATOMS: atom_id res chain seq x y z
N MET A 1 6.74 -18.02 -9.05
CA MET A 1 6.42 -16.74 -8.37
C MET A 1 4.93 -16.46 -8.49
N SER A 2 4.21 -16.42 -7.37
CA SER A 2 2.81 -15.99 -7.37
C SER A 2 2.70 -14.50 -7.76
N LYS A 3 1.56 -14.08 -8.33
CA LYS A 3 1.29 -12.66 -8.65
C LYS A 3 1.51 -11.76 -7.42
N LYS A 4 1.15 -12.26 -6.23
CA LYS A 4 1.36 -11.59 -4.94
C LYS A 4 2.84 -11.36 -4.64
N GLN A 5 3.71 -12.37 -4.85
CA GLN A 5 5.15 -12.23 -4.60
C GLN A 5 5.77 -11.14 -5.48
N LYS A 6 5.46 -11.14 -6.79
CA LYS A 6 5.98 -10.12 -7.71
C LYS A 6 5.58 -8.70 -7.29
N LEU A 7 4.39 -8.55 -6.70
CA LEU A 7 3.90 -7.27 -6.21
C LEU A 7 4.62 -6.84 -4.93
N LEU A 8 4.83 -7.78 -4.01
CA LEU A 8 5.62 -7.59 -2.79
C LEU A 8 7.07 -7.19 -3.12
N ASP A 9 7.68 -7.85 -4.10
CA ASP A 9 9.03 -7.49 -4.58
C ASP A 9 9.08 -6.09 -5.19
N LYS A 10 8.03 -5.64 -5.90
CA LYS A 10 7.96 -4.26 -6.42
C LYS A 10 7.81 -3.24 -5.29
N PHE A 11 7.12 -3.60 -4.21
CA PHE A 11 6.91 -2.74 -3.05
C PHE A 11 8.16 -2.63 -2.17
N LEU A 12 8.88 -3.74 -1.95
CA LEU A 12 10.10 -3.79 -1.14
C LEU A 12 11.35 -3.24 -1.84
N ARG A 13 11.27 -2.98 -3.16
CA ARG A 13 12.36 -2.31 -3.88
C ARG A 13 12.48 -0.86 -3.45
N ASN A 14 13.72 -0.44 -3.19
CA ASN A 14 14.07 0.96 -3.00
C ASN A 14 14.91 1.42 -4.20
N PRO A 15 14.46 2.41 -5.01
CA PRO A 15 13.21 3.17 -4.87
C PRO A 15 11.97 2.34 -5.23
N ILE A 16 10.83 2.68 -4.62
CA ILE A 16 9.52 2.10 -4.99
C ILE A 16 9.36 2.17 -6.50
N SER A 17 9.01 1.04 -7.11
CA SER A 17 8.81 0.98 -8.55
C SER A 17 7.76 2.02 -8.96
N LYS A 18 8.14 2.99 -9.81
CA LYS A 18 7.23 4.03 -10.34
C LYS A 18 5.98 3.48 -11.01
N THR A 19 6.00 2.20 -11.40
CA THR A 19 4.88 1.49 -12.03
C THR A 19 3.87 0.92 -11.05
N LEU A 20 4.12 0.98 -9.73
CA LEU A 20 3.18 0.48 -8.72
C LEU A 20 1.99 1.44 -8.65
N THR A 21 0.80 0.96 -8.99
CA THR A 21 -0.43 1.76 -8.87
C THR A 21 -0.99 1.68 -7.45
N PHE A 22 -1.82 2.65 -7.08
CA PHE A 22 -2.52 2.61 -5.81
C PHE A 22 -3.47 1.41 -5.72
N ASP A 23 -4.15 1.05 -6.82
CA ASP A 23 -5.02 -0.14 -6.88
C ASP A 23 -4.26 -1.45 -6.60
N GLU A 24 -3.05 -1.59 -7.16
CA GLU A 24 -2.17 -2.74 -6.89
C GLU A 24 -1.80 -2.79 -5.39
N LEU A 25 -1.43 -1.64 -4.81
CA LEU A 25 -1.09 -1.52 -3.40
C LEU A 25 -2.26 -1.82 -2.47
N GLU A 26 -3.43 -1.25 -2.75
CA GLU A 26 -4.66 -1.48 -2.00
C GLU A 26 -5.03 -2.96 -2.01
N THR A 27 -5.01 -3.60 -3.19
CA THR A 27 -5.29 -5.04 -3.32
C THR A 27 -4.31 -5.88 -2.50
N LEU A 28 -3.02 -5.52 -2.48
CA LEU A 28 -2.01 -6.20 -1.67
C LEU A 28 -2.31 -6.06 -0.18
N LEU A 29 -2.53 -4.83 0.29
CA LEU A 29 -2.77 -4.53 1.70
C LEU A 29 -4.05 -5.22 2.19
N ILE A 30 -5.14 -5.16 1.42
CA ILE A 30 -6.37 -5.90 1.72
C ILE A 30 -6.09 -7.40 1.80
N SER A 31 -5.30 -7.96 0.86
CA SER A 31 -4.93 -9.38 0.88
C SER A 31 -4.03 -9.79 2.04
N LEU A 32 -3.40 -8.83 2.71
CA LEU A 32 -2.57 -9.00 3.91
C LEU A 32 -3.37 -8.79 5.21
N GLY A 33 -4.69 -8.56 5.12
CA GLY A 33 -5.56 -8.33 6.29
C GLY A 33 -5.60 -6.88 6.76
N PHE A 34 -5.19 -5.92 5.93
CA PHE A 34 -5.40 -4.50 6.22
C PHE A 34 -6.80 -4.07 5.78
N GLU A 35 -7.46 -3.31 6.62
CA GLU A 35 -8.70 -2.62 6.32
C GLU A 35 -8.38 -1.20 5.87
N LYS A 36 -8.92 -0.78 4.73
CA LYS A 36 -8.82 0.59 4.26
C LYS A 36 -9.76 1.48 5.08
N ILE A 37 -9.22 2.60 5.54
CA ILE A 37 -9.91 3.65 6.25
C ILE A 37 -9.73 4.92 5.43
N ASP A 38 -10.78 5.29 4.70
CA ASP A 38 -10.82 6.55 3.96
C ASP A 38 -10.92 7.72 4.95
N GLY A 39 -9.88 8.56 4.97
CA GLY A 39 -9.84 9.77 5.78
C GLY A 39 -10.36 10.98 5.00
N ALA A 40 -10.49 12.11 5.69
CA ALA A 40 -10.80 13.39 5.05
C ALA A 40 -9.65 13.85 4.13
N GLY A 41 -9.89 13.86 2.82
CA GLY A 41 -8.99 14.35 1.76
C GLY A 41 -8.12 13.26 1.12
N SER A 42 -6.95 13.63 0.61
CA SER A 42 -5.99 12.70 -0.03
C SER A 42 -5.25 11.78 0.96
N ARG A 43 -5.80 11.49 2.13
CA ARG A 43 -5.17 10.69 3.19
C ARG A 43 -5.96 9.41 3.37
N ILE A 44 -5.32 8.30 3.05
CA ILE A 44 -5.90 6.96 3.18
C ILE A 44 -5.08 6.24 4.24
N LYS A 45 -5.76 5.60 5.19
CA LYS A 45 -5.10 4.79 6.21
C LYS A 45 -5.43 3.33 5.95
N PHE A 46 -4.50 2.46 6.26
CA PHE A 46 -4.69 1.01 6.25
C PHE A 46 -4.39 0.50 7.64
N PHE A 47 -5.36 -0.14 8.27
CA PHE A 47 -5.22 -0.66 9.63
C PHE A 47 -5.35 -2.18 9.62
N ASN A 48 -4.37 -2.88 10.20
CA ASN A 48 -4.43 -4.30 10.41
C ASN A 48 -4.68 -4.58 11.89
N LYS A 49 -5.87 -5.09 12.21
CA LYS A 49 -6.30 -5.43 13.57
C LYS A 49 -5.48 -6.57 14.19
N GLU A 50 -5.06 -7.54 13.38
CA GLU A 50 -4.30 -8.70 13.87
C GLU A 50 -2.88 -8.32 14.29
N LYS A 51 -2.28 -7.34 13.61
CA LYS A 51 -0.91 -6.88 13.82
C LYS A 51 -0.82 -5.56 14.57
N ASP A 52 -1.96 -4.99 14.97
CA ASP A 52 -2.09 -3.64 15.52
C ASP A 52 -1.24 -2.60 14.74
N SER A 53 -1.29 -2.70 13.41
CA SER A 53 -0.39 -1.96 12.53
C SER A 53 -1.17 -0.97 11.67
N LEU A 54 -0.72 0.28 11.67
CA LEU A 54 -1.34 1.37 10.91
C LEU A 54 -0.36 1.91 9.86
N ILE A 55 -0.79 1.88 8.60
CA ILE A 55 -0.08 2.45 7.47
C ILE A 55 -0.84 3.68 7.00
N ASN A 56 -0.19 4.84 6.98
CA ASN A 56 -0.76 6.07 6.44
C ASN A 56 -0.20 6.32 5.03
N LEU A 57 -1.07 6.36 4.03
CA LEU A 57 -0.73 6.67 2.64
C LEU A 57 -1.35 8.01 2.24
N HIS A 58 -0.57 8.81 1.52
CA HIS A 58 -1.11 9.97 0.81
C HIS A 58 -1.48 9.53 -0.61
N ASN A 59 -2.72 9.77 -1.04
CA ASN A 59 -3.22 9.53 -2.39
C ASN A 59 -2.44 10.34 -3.44
N LEU A 60 -1.68 11.35 -3.00
CA LEU A 60 -0.59 11.94 -3.77
C LEU A 60 0.68 11.09 -3.56
N ILE A 61 0.80 10.01 -4.32
CA ILE A 61 2.11 9.43 -4.64
C ILE A 61 2.83 10.46 -5.55
N ARG A 62 3.31 11.55 -4.95
CA ARG A 62 4.48 12.25 -5.45
C ARG A 62 5.63 11.68 -4.63
N VAL A 63 6.27 10.64 -5.18
CA VAL A 63 7.62 10.25 -4.77
C VAL A 63 8.48 11.50 -5.02
N LYS A 64 8.65 12.33 -4.00
CA LYS A 64 9.67 13.38 -4.02
C LYS A 64 10.98 12.70 -3.63
N PHE A 65 11.92 12.77 -4.56
CA PHE A 65 13.32 12.38 -4.42
C PHE A 65 13.99 13.15 -3.29
#